data_AF-A0A7S3HMS8-F1
#
_entry.id   AF-A0A7S3HMS8-F1
#
_cell.length_a   1.000
_cell.length_b   1.000
_cell.length_c   1.000
_cell.angle_alpha   90.00
_cell.angle_beta   90.00
_cell.angle_gamma   90.00
#
_symmetry.space_group_name_H-M   'P 1'
#
loop_
_entity.id
_entity.type
_entity.pdbx_description
1 polymer ?
#
loop_
_entity_poly.entity_id
_entity_poly.type
_entity_poly.pdbx_seq_one_letter_code
_entity_poly.pdbx_strand_id
1 'polypeptide(L)'
;DLLRGIQTAQLALKHRQNKNQRQRVVAFVGSPITATEKELETLGKNLKKNNVSLDLISFGEVEENTAKLEKLLQAVNSNDSSHILEVPVGPKLLSDVLLSSVIINPDGEAGGGG
;
A
#
# COMPACT_ATOMS: atom_id res chain seq x y z
N ASP A 1 3.61 10.68 9.74
CA ASP A 1 2.23 10.98 9.34
C ASP A 1 1.96 10.39 7.96
N LEU A 2 1.00 9.45 7.88
CA LEU A 2 0.73 8.62 6.70
C LEU A 2 0.29 9.45 5.48
N LEU A 3 -0.59 10.44 5.69
CA LEU A 3 -1.14 11.27 4.61
C LEU A 3 -0.03 12.01 3.86
N ARG A 4 0.82 12.71 4.61
CA ARG A 4 1.95 13.48 4.05
C ARG A 4 2.97 12.59 3.35
N GLY A 5 3.24 11.41 3.92
CA GLY A 5 4.17 10.43 3.32
C GLY A 5 3.71 10.00 1.93
N ILE A 6 2.43 9.64 1.79
CA ILE A 6 1.86 9.20 0.51
C ILE A 6 1.78 10.36 -0.50
N GLN A 7 1.40 11.57 -0.07
CA GLN A 7 1.40 12.75 -0.95
C GLN A 7 2.80 13.08 -1.48
N THR A 8 3.82 12.95 -0.64
CA THR A 8 5.21 13.15 -1.05
C THR A 8 5.64 12.07 -2.06
N ALA A 9 5.28 10.81 -1.83
CA ALA A 9 5.54 9.72 -2.76
C ALA A 9 4.86 9.95 -4.13
N GLN A 10 3.62 10.44 -4.14
CA GLN A 10 2.91 10.80 -5.37
C GLN A 10 3.64 11.89 -6.17
N LEU A 11 4.17 12.91 -5.51
CA LEU A 11 4.98 13.94 -6.16
C LEU A 11 6.25 13.35 -6.77
N ALA A 12 6.95 12.46 -6.05
CA ALA A 12 8.13 11.79 -6.56
C ALA A 12 7.84 10.97 -7.84
N LEU A 13 6.70 10.25 -7.87
CA LEU A 13 6.27 9.46 -9.03
C LEU A 13 6.01 10.31 -10.28
N LYS A 14 5.61 11.59 -10.11
CA LYS A 14 5.36 12.53 -11.21
C LYS A 14 6.64 12.90 -11.98
N HIS A 15 7.80 12.86 -11.32
CA HIS A 15 9.09 13.29 -11.88
C HIS A 15 9.98 12.13 -12.36
N ARG A 16 9.41 10.93 -12.58
CA ARG A 16 10.15 9.77 -13.12
C ARG A 16 10.60 9.97 -14.57
N GLN A 17 11.72 9.37 -14.93
CA GLN A 17 12.28 9.40 -16.29
C GLN A 17 11.39 8.64 -17.29
N ASN A 18 10.98 7.41 -16.96
CA ASN A 18 10.13 6.59 -17.82
C ASN A 18 8.64 6.75 -17.44
N LYS A 19 7.88 7.49 -18.26
CA LYS A 19 6.45 7.73 -18.01
C LYS A 19 5.56 6.52 -18.31
N ASN A 20 6.05 5.51 -19.03
CA ASN A 20 5.27 4.32 -19.41
C ASN A 20 5.16 3.30 -18.27
N GLN A 21 5.99 3.40 -17.23
CA GLN A 21 5.90 2.54 -16.06
C GLN A 21 4.66 2.86 -15.23
N ARG A 22 4.00 1.82 -14.73
CA ARG A 22 2.91 1.94 -13.75
C ARG A 22 3.45 2.59 -12.48
N GLN A 23 2.63 3.45 -11.87
CA GLN A 23 2.96 4.13 -10.62
C GLN A 23 2.42 3.30 -9.46
N ARG A 24 3.29 2.92 -8.54
CA ARG A 24 2.94 2.09 -7.38
C ARG A 24 3.65 2.63 -6.15
N VAL A 25 2.93 2.73 -5.05
CA VAL A 25 3.47 3.06 -3.71
C VAL A 25 3.25 1.83 -2.84
N VAL A 26 4.30 1.39 -2.14
CA VAL A 26 4.22 0.35 -1.11
C VAL A 26 4.48 1.01 0.24
N ALA A 27 3.47 1.03 1.11
CA ALA A 27 3.50 1.75 2.38
C ALA A 27 3.47 0.77 3.56
N PHE A 28 4.48 0.89 4.42
CA PHE A 28 4.63 0.14 5.66
C PHE A 28 4.02 0.94 6.81
N VAL A 29 3.01 0.38 7.47
CA VAL A 29 2.24 1.02 8.55
C VAL A 29 2.46 0.24 9.84
N GLY A 30 3.31 0.80 10.71
CA GLY A 30 3.73 0.17 11.97
C GLY A 30 3.21 0.85 13.25
N SER A 31 2.31 1.82 13.13
CA SER A 31 1.84 2.66 14.23
C SER A 31 0.39 3.09 14.02
N PRO A 32 -0.32 3.56 15.06
CA PRO A 32 -1.71 3.99 14.91
C PRO A 32 -1.87 5.13 13.91
N ILE A 33 -2.88 5.04 13.05
CA ILE A 33 -3.20 6.06 12.06
C ILE A 33 -4.04 7.15 12.71
N THR A 34 -3.50 8.36 12.82
CA THR A 34 -4.21 9.51 13.39
C THR A 34 -5.17 10.20 12.42
N ALA A 35 -5.01 9.95 11.11
CA ALA A 35 -5.89 10.51 10.08
C ALA A 35 -7.35 10.04 10.25
N THR A 36 -8.27 10.91 9.84
CA THR A 36 -9.70 10.60 9.78
C THR A 36 -10.04 9.78 8.54
N GLU A 37 -11.12 9.02 8.56
CA GLU A 37 -11.58 8.24 7.40
C GLU A 37 -11.82 9.12 6.17
N LYS A 38 -12.36 10.34 6.37
CA LYS A 38 -12.63 11.30 5.29
C LYS A 38 -11.34 11.77 4.60
N GLU A 39 -10.27 11.99 5.36
CA GLU A 39 -8.97 12.37 4.80
C GLU A 39 -8.36 11.22 4.00
N LEU A 40 -8.47 9.98 4.50
CA LEU A 40 -8.01 8.78 3.83
C LEU A 40 -8.81 8.51 2.54
N GLU A 41 -10.13 8.69 2.56
CA GLU A 41 -10.97 8.57 1.38
C GLU A 41 -10.60 9.61 0.31
N THR A 42 -10.36 10.86 0.74
CA THR A 42 -9.93 11.94 -0.15
C THR A 42 -8.57 11.65 -0.78
N LEU A 43 -7.63 11.13 0.01
CA LEU A 43 -6.33 10.68 -0.47
C LEU A 43 -6.47 9.54 -1.48
N GLY A 44 -7.24 8.50 -1.17
CA GLY A 44 -7.45 7.35 -2.06
C GLY A 44 -8.05 7.75 -3.40
N LYS A 45 -9.08 8.61 -3.39
CA LYS A 45 -9.67 9.19 -4.61
C LYS A 45 -8.66 9.98 -5.44
N ASN A 46 -7.77 10.73 -4.78
CA ASN A 46 -6.72 11.48 -5.45
C ASN A 46 -5.71 10.55 -6.14
N LEU A 47 -5.23 9.51 -5.45
CA LEU A 47 -4.31 8.52 -6.01
C LEU A 47 -4.92 7.80 -7.22
N LYS A 48 -6.17 7.35 -7.09
CA LYS A 48 -6.93 6.71 -8.17
C LYS A 48 -7.03 7.60 -9.41
N LYS A 49 -7.37 8.88 -9.24
CA LYS A 49 -7.44 9.86 -10.35
C LYS A 49 -6.09 10.03 -11.06
N ASN A 50 -4.98 9.85 -10.36
CA ASN A 50 -3.63 9.96 -10.91
C ASN A 50 -3.01 8.63 -11.35
N ASN A 51 -3.82 7.55 -11.39
CA ASN A 51 -3.40 6.20 -11.77
C ASN A 51 -2.19 5.72 -10.95
N VAL A 52 -2.27 5.90 -9.63
CA VAL A 52 -1.28 5.43 -8.65
C VAL A 52 -1.88 4.26 -7.86
N SER A 53 -1.28 3.09 -8.00
CA SER A 53 -1.54 1.91 -7.17
C SER A 53 -0.95 2.08 -5.77
N LEU A 54 -1.61 1.51 -4.76
CA LEU A 54 -1.16 1.57 -3.37
C LEU A 54 -1.24 0.18 -2.73
N ASP A 55 -0.12 -0.33 -2.23
CA ASP A 55 -0.11 -1.49 -1.34
C ASP A 55 0.21 -1.06 0.08
N LEU A 56 -0.55 -1.59 1.02
CA LEU A 56 -0.46 -1.27 2.43
C LEU A 56 0.00 -2.53 3.17
N ILE A 57 1.13 -2.49 3.86
CA ILE A 57 1.48 -3.56 4.81
C ILE A 57 1.36 -3.03 6.23
N SER A 58 0.40 -3.58 6.97
CA SER A 58 0.08 -3.22 8.33
C SER A 58 0.71 -4.21 9.29
N PHE A 59 1.46 -3.73 10.28
CA PHE A 59 2.09 -4.54 11.31
C PHE A 59 2.12 -3.81 12.65
N GLY A 60 2.23 -4.55 13.75
CA GLY A 60 2.19 -3.98 15.10
C GLY A 60 0.76 -3.67 15.55
N GLU A 61 0.20 -2.56 15.06
CA GLU A 61 -1.12 -2.03 15.46
C GLU A 61 -2.19 -2.36 14.41
N VAL A 62 -2.37 -3.65 14.12
CA VAL A 62 -3.25 -4.10 13.02
C VAL A 62 -4.72 -3.76 13.33
N GLU A 63 -5.23 -4.20 14.49
CA GLU A 63 -6.65 -4.07 14.85
C GLU A 63 -7.14 -2.62 14.86
N GLU A 64 -6.33 -1.67 15.34
CA GLU A 64 -6.69 -0.25 15.36
C GLU A 64 -6.70 0.36 13.94
N ASN A 65 -5.86 -0.15 13.05
CA ASN A 65 -5.65 0.40 11.72
C ASN A 65 -6.55 -0.22 10.65
N THR A 66 -7.02 -1.46 10.81
CA THR A 66 -7.75 -2.24 9.78
C THR A 66 -8.87 -1.43 9.13
N ALA A 67 -9.82 -0.91 9.92
CA ALA A 67 -10.98 -0.20 9.36
C ALA A 67 -10.59 1.03 8.52
N LYS A 68 -9.56 1.78 8.96
CA LYS A 68 -9.06 2.97 8.25
C LYS A 68 -8.33 2.60 6.96
N LEU A 69 -7.51 1.56 7.00
CA LEU A 69 -6.77 1.07 5.84
C LEU A 69 -7.68 0.44 4.80
N GLU A 70 -8.73 -0.29 5.21
CA GLU A 70 -9.76 -0.81 4.32
C GLU A 70 -10.49 0.31 3.58
N LYS A 71 -10.87 1.40 4.27
CA LYS A 71 -11.48 2.57 3.65
C LYS A 71 -10.56 3.22 2.62
N LEU A 72 -9.27 3.38 2.96
CA LEU A 72 -8.27 3.90 2.03
C LEU A 72 -8.13 2.99 0.80
N LEU A 73 -8.05 1.67 1.02
CA LEU A 73 -7.93 0.67 -0.04
C LEU A 73 -9.14 0.72 -0.98
N GLN A 74 -10.36 0.76 -0.44
CA GLN A 74 -11.59 0.86 -1.24
C GLN A 74 -11.61 2.14 -2.11
N ALA A 75 -11.11 3.26 -1.58
CA ALA A 75 -11.08 4.53 -2.30
C ALA A 75 -10.03 4.55 -3.43
N VAL A 76 -8.87 3.90 -3.24
CA VAL A 76 -7.78 3.89 -4.22
C VAL A 76 -7.92 2.78 -5.26
N ASN A 77 -8.44 1.61 -4.88
CA ASN A 77 -8.39 0.42 -5.72
C ASN A 77 -9.17 0.62 -7.04
N SER A 78 -8.57 0.13 -8.11
CA SER A 78 -9.11 0.14 -9.46
C SER A 78 -8.63 -1.11 -10.18
N ASN A 79 -9.55 -2.02 -10.52
CA ASN A 79 -9.25 -3.30 -11.17
C ASN A 79 -8.18 -4.12 -10.42
N ASP A 80 -8.34 -4.26 -9.11
CA ASP A 80 -7.46 -5.08 -8.25
C ASP A 80 -5.97 -4.72 -8.35
N SER A 81 -5.69 -3.42 -8.40
CA SER A 81 -4.34 -2.89 -8.60
C SER A 81 -3.65 -2.49 -7.30
N SER A 82 -4.33 -2.64 -6.16
CA SER A 82 -3.93 -2.16 -4.84
C SER A 82 -4.32 -3.21 -3.81
N HIS A 83 -3.46 -3.48 -2.84
CA HIS A 83 -3.63 -4.59 -1.90
C HIS A 83 -3.34 -4.17 -0.46
N ILE A 84 -3.88 -4.92 0.49
CA ILE A 84 -3.51 -4.82 1.90
C ILE A 84 -2.94 -6.16 2.37
N LEU A 85 -1.85 -6.09 3.12
CA LEU A 85 -1.24 -7.21 3.82
C LEU A 85 -1.21 -6.87 5.31
N GLU A 86 -2.02 -7.57 6.09
CA GLU A 86 -2.01 -7.46 7.54
C GLU A 86 -1.11 -8.55 8.11
N VAL A 87 -0.11 -8.13 8.88
CA VAL A 87 0.89 -9.01 9.47
C VAL A 87 0.56 -9.15 10.96
N PRO A 88 -0.03 -10.27 11.39
CA PRO A 88 -0.39 -10.46 12.78
C PRO A 88 0.85 -10.47 13.66
N VAL A 89 0.68 -10.03 14.91
CA VAL A 89 1.75 -10.10 15.92
C VAL A 89 2.11 -11.56 16.15
N GLY A 90 3.38 -11.92 15.94
CA GLY A 90 3.82 -13.30 16.07
C GLY A 90 5.32 -13.49 15.80
N PRO A 91 5.81 -14.73 15.88
CA PRO A 91 7.24 -15.04 15.76
C PRO A 91 7.74 -15.02 14.30
N LYS A 92 6.83 -14.91 13.32
CA LYS A 92 7.20 -14.88 11.90
C LYS A 92 7.88 -13.56 11.57
N LEU A 93 8.95 -13.63 10.78
CA LEU A 93 9.60 -12.43 10.26
C LEU A 93 8.71 -11.76 9.21
N LEU A 94 8.66 -10.43 9.24
CA LEU A 94 7.94 -9.63 8.26
C LEU A 94 8.38 -9.94 6.82
N SER A 95 9.68 -10.22 6.63
CA SER A 95 10.26 -10.61 5.34
C SER A 95 9.59 -11.83 4.74
N ASP A 96 9.37 -12.87 5.56
CA ASP A 96 8.88 -14.16 5.08
C ASP A 96 7.41 -14.05 4.66
N VAL A 97 6.64 -13.27 5.43
CA VAL A 97 5.24 -12.97 5.11
C VAL A 97 5.16 -12.18 3.80
N LEU A 98 6.01 -11.16 3.61
CA LEU A 98 6.05 -10.35 2.39
C LEU A 98 6.43 -11.16 1.14
N LEU A 99 7.43 -12.04 1.25
CA LEU A 99 7.86 -12.91 0.14
C LEU A 99 6.75 -13.86 -0.31
N SER A 100 5.86 -14.26 0.59
CA SER A 100 4.69 -15.08 0.25
C SER A 100 3.48 -14.28 -0.27
N SER A 101 3.54 -12.95 -0.25
CA SER A 101 2.39 -12.09 -0.54
C SER A 101 2.26 -11.72 -2.03
N VAL A 102 1.02 -11.41 -2.44
CA VAL A 102 0.69 -10.89 -3.78
C VAL A 102 1.37 -9.55 -4.11
N ILE A 103 1.90 -8.85 -3.09
CA ILE A 103 2.61 -7.58 -3.28
C ILE A 103 3.93 -7.84 -4.01
N ILE A 104 4.66 -8.90 -3.62
CA ILE A 104 5.95 -9.29 -4.18
C ILE A 104 5.77 -10.32 -5.31
N ASN A 105 4.87 -11.28 -5.12
CA ASN A 105 4.60 -12.37 -6.06
C ASN A 105 3.15 -12.32 -6.56
N PRO A 106 2.79 -11.37 -7.44
CA PRO A 106 1.43 -11.24 -7.96
C PRO A 106 0.97 -12.45 -8.80
N ASP A 107 1.90 -13.21 -9.38
CA ASP A 107 1.62 -14.33 -10.30
C ASP A 107 1.95 -15.72 -9.73
N GLY A 108 2.43 -15.82 -8.48
CA GLY A 108 2.79 -17.11 -7.88
C GLY A 108 3.98 -17.84 -8.55
N GLU A 109 4.76 -17.17 -9.42
CA GLU A 109 5.99 -17.74 -9.95
C GLU A 109 7.16 -17.53 -8.98
N ALA A 110 7.45 -18.60 -8.24
CA ALA A 110 8.78 -18.82 -7.69
C ALA A 110 9.82 -18.82 -8.83
N GLY A 111 10.79 -17.93 -8.72
CA GLY A 111 12.12 -17.99 -9.35
C GLY A 111 12.30 -18.82 -10.63
N GLY A 112 12.26 -18.15 -11.78
CA GLY A 112 12.99 -18.54 -12.98
C GLY A 112 14.21 -17.64 -13.13
N GLY A 113 15.38 -18.15 -12.75
CA GLY A 113 16.64 -17.42 -12.68
C GLY A 113 17.19 -16.90 -14.02
N GLY A 114 18.00 -15.85 -13.90
CA GLY A 114 19.13 -15.57 -14.78
C GLY A 114 20.42 -15.94 -14.06
#